data_AF-A0A7C9D1Z8-F1
#
_entry.id   AF-A0A7C9D1Z8-F1
#
_cell.length_a   1.000
_cell.length_b   1.000
_cell.length_c   1.000
_cell.angle_alpha   90.00
_cell.angle_beta   90.00
_cell.angle_gamma   90.00
#
_symmetry.space_group_name_H-M   'P 1'
#
loop_
_entity.id
_entity.type
_entity.pdbx_description
1 polymer ?
#
loop_
_entity_poly.entity_id
_entity_poly.type
_entity_poly.pdbx_seq_one_letter_code
_entity_poly.pdbx_strand_id
1 'polypeptide(L)'
;QIGCCSFLYMRISNVYIVTVVSRNANVACAFKFVVEAVNLFKSYFGGHFNEDAIRNNFVLIYELLDEIMDFGYPQNLAPEILKLYITQEGVRSPFSSKIADKPVPTATLQVTGAVGWRREGLVYKKNEVFLDVVEGVNLLMSSK
;
A
#
# COMPACT_ATOMS: atom_id res chain seq x y z
N GLN A 1 -21.88 -10.05 13.46
CA GLN A 1 -21.21 -11.29 13.90
C GLN A 1 -22.08 -12.45 13.44
N ILE A 2 -21.52 -13.40 12.69
CA ILE A 2 -22.21 -14.63 12.29
C ILE A 2 -21.42 -15.77 12.94
N GLY A 3 -22.06 -16.48 13.87
CA GLY A 3 -21.37 -17.46 14.73
C GLY A 3 -20.30 -16.82 15.62
N CYS A 4 -19.09 -17.39 15.63
CA CYS A 4 -17.92 -16.87 16.35
C CYS A 4 -17.10 -15.84 15.54
N CYS A 5 -17.53 -15.48 14.33
CA CYS A 5 -16.78 -14.59 13.44
C CYS A 5 -17.40 -13.20 13.34
N SER A 6 -16.55 -12.19 13.48
CA SER A 6 -16.81 -10.80 13.17
C SER A 6 -16.32 -10.48 11.76
N PHE A 7 -17.12 -9.73 11.02
CA PHE A 7 -16.85 -9.34 9.64
C PHE A 7 -16.70 -7.83 9.60
N LEU A 8 -15.48 -7.37 9.35
CA LEU A 8 -15.17 -5.97 9.15
C LEU A 8 -15.10 -5.77 7.64
N TYR A 9 -15.83 -4.80 7.10
CA TYR A 9 -15.80 -4.57 5.67
C TYR A 9 -15.72 -3.08 5.36
N MET A 10 -15.09 -2.77 4.23
CA MET A 10 -15.17 -1.45 3.64
C MET A 10 -15.43 -1.55 2.16
N ARG A 11 -16.21 -0.60 1.65
CA ARG A 11 -16.45 -0.47 0.23
C ARG A 11 -15.46 0.53 -0.35
N ILE A 12 -14.74 0.11 -1.38
CA ILE A 12 -13.81 0.95 -2.12
C ILE A 12 -14.20 0.87 -3.57
N SER A 13 -14.65 2.01 -4.12
CA SER A 13 -15.18 2.06 -5.48
C SER A 13 -16.35 1.06 -5.65
N ASN A 14 -16.17 0.08 -6.55
CA ASN A 14 -17.14 -0.99 -6.86
C ASN A 14 -16.82 -2.33 -6.17
N VAL A 15 -15.85 -2.38 -5.25
CA VAL A 15 -15.41 -3.63 -4.61
C VAL A 15 -15.58 -3.53 -3.09
N TYR A 16 -15.91 -4.66 -2.46
CA TYR A 16 -15.92 -4.81 -1.01
C TYR A 16 -14.67 -5.57 -0.57
N ILE A 17 -13.92 -4.99 0.37
CA ILE A 17 -12.85 -5.69 1.07
C ILE A 17 -13.41 -6.11 2.42
N VAL A 18 -13.28 -7.40 2.74
CA VAL A 18 -13.81 -8.00 3.96
C VAL A 18 -12.67 -8.64 4.75
N THR A 19 -12.48 -8.19 5.99
CA THR A 19 -11.58 -8.78 6.97
C THR A 19 -12.41 -9.58 7.97
N VAL A 20 -12.15 -10.88 8.05
CA VAL A 20 -12.86 -11.79 8.96
C VAL A 20 -11.99 -12.07 10.17
N VAL A 21 -12.54 -11.90 11.36
CA VAL A 21 -11.82 -12.14 12.63
C VAL A 21 -12.68 -12.99 13.56
N SER A 22 -12.12 -14.05 14.14
CA SER A 22 -12.81 -14.95 15.07
C SER A 22 -12.50 -14.67 16.55
N ARG A 23 -11.60 -13.73 16.82
CA ARG A 23 -11.14 -13.34 18.15
C ARG A 23 -11.35 -11.86 18.37
N ASN A 24 -11.13 -11.41 19.61
CA ASN A 24 -11.12 -9.99 19.95
C ASN A 24 -9.89 -9.31 19.29
N ALA A 25 -10.09 -8.80 18.08
CA ALA A 25 -9.06 -8.11 17.31
C ALA A 25 -9.23 -6.59 17.40
N ASN A 26 -8.11 -5.86 17.24
CA ASN A 26 -8.16 -4.41 17.16
C ASN A 26 -8.78 -3.97 15.82
N VAL A 27 -10.04 -3.54 15.88
CA VAL A 27 -10.83 -3.12 14.71
C VAL A 27 -10.22 -1.92 14.00
N ALA A 28 -9.67 -0.95 14.76
CA ALA A 28 -9.03 0.22 14.17
C ALA A 28 -7.76 -0.15 13.39
N CYS A 29 -6.97 -1.11 13.91
CA CYS A 29 -5.81 -1.65 13.21
C CYS A 29 -6.22 -2.35 11.90
N ALA A 30 -7.27 -3.16 11.93
CA ALA A 30 -7.79 -3.83 10.73
C ALA A 30 -8.23 -2.82 9.66
N PHE A 31 -8.99 -1.78 10.02
CA PHE A 31 -9.39 -0.76 9.05
C PHE A 31 -8.21 0.05 8.52
N LYS A 32 -7.26 0.43 9.39
CA LYS A 32 -6.04 1.11 8.98
C LYS A 32 -5.25 0.27 7.98
N PHE A 33 -5.08 -1.02 8.26
CA PHE A 33 -4.43 -1.96 7.35
C PHE A 33 -5.11 -1.98 5.98
N VAL A 34 -6.44 -2.08 5.93
CA VAL A 34 -7.14 -2.12 4.63
C VAL A 34 -6.94 -0.82 3.84
N VAL A 35 -6.98 0.35 4.49
CA VAL A 35 -6.71 1.65 3.83
C VAL A 35 -5.29 1.68 3.24
N GLU A 36 -4.28 1.28 4.03
CA GLU A 36 -2.89 1.27 3.60
C GLU A 36 -2.62 0.24 2.50
N ALA A 37 -3.19 -0.96 2.61
CA ALA A 37 -3.09 -2.00 1.59
C ALA A 37 -3.68 -1.53 0.25
N VAL A 38 -4.79 -0.78 0.28
CA VAL A 38 -5.40 -0.21 -0.93
C VAL A 38 -4.55 0.89 -1.52
N ASN A 39 -3.93 1.74 -0.70
CA ASN A 39 -2.98 2.75 -1.17
C ASN A 39 -1.76 2.09 -1.83
N LEU A 40 -1.27 0.99 -1.24
CA LEU A 40 -0.22 0.16 -1.83
C LEU A 40 -0.65 -0.39 -3.19
N PHE A 41 -1.81 -1.05 -3.28
CA PHE A 41 -2.32 -1.57 -4.55
C PHE A 41 -2.49 -0.49 -5.61
N LYS A 42 -3.03 0.68 -5.25
CA LYS A 42 -3.09 1.85 -6.16
C LYS A 42 -1.71 2.29 -6.64
N SER A 43 -0.69 2.27 -5.78
CA SER A 43 0.70 2.58 -6.15
C SER A 43 1.26 1.60 -7.19
N TYR A 44 0.81 0.34 -7.19
CA TYR A 44 1.16 -0.64 -8.22
C TYR A 44 0.30 -0.53 -9.49
N PHE A 45 -1.00 -0.23 -9.37
CA PHE A 45 -1.94 -0.23 -10.50
C PHE A 45 -2.04 1.12 -11.25
N GLY A 46 -1.20 2.10 -10.91
CA GLY A 46 -1.24 3.42 -11.55
C GLY A 46 -2.37 4.33 -11.05
N GLY A 47 -2.80 4.15 -9.80
CA GLY A 47 -3.72 5.06 -9.08
C GLY A 47 -5.15 4.55 -8.91
N HIS A 48 -5.54 3.49 -9.62
CA HIS A 48 -6.90 2.96 -9.58
C HIS A 48 -6.98 1.65 -8.79
N PHE A 49 -8.09 1.46 -8.06
CA PHE A 49 -8.44 0.21 -7.39
C PHE A 49 -9.92 -0.07 -7.65
N ASN A 50 -10.19 -0.86 -8.69
CA ASN A 50 -11.51 -1.29 -9.15
C ASN A 50 -11.45 -2.77 -9.57
N GLU A 51 -12.61 -3.34 -9.89
CA GLU A 51 -12.70 -4.75 -10.30
C GLU A 51 -11.76 -5.14 -11.44
N ASP A 52 -11.66 -4.31 -12.48
CA ASP A 52 -10.78 -4.58 -13.63
C ASP A 52 -9.30 -4.59 -13.24
N ALA A 53 -8.86 -3.63 -12.42
CA ALA A 53 -7.49 -3.58 -11.91
C ALA A 53 -7.16 -4.82 -11.08
N ILE A 54 -8.10 -5.29 -10.25
CA ILE A 54 -7.91 -6.51 -9.45
C ILE A 54 -7.81 -7.74 -10.36
N ARG A 55 -8.71 -7.87 -11.34
CA ARG A 55 -8.74 -9.02 -12.26
C ARG A 55 -7.48 -9.09 -13.11
N ASN A 56 -6.97 -7.95 -13.58
CA ASN A 56 -5.78 -7.90 -14.43
C ASN A 56 -4.47 -8.09 -13.64
N ASN A 57 -4.47 -7.87 -12.33
CA ASN A 57 -3.28 -7.94 -11.47
C ASN A 57 -3.39 -8.99 -10.34
N PHE A 58 -4.24 -10.01 -10.51
CA PHE A 58 -4.55 -10.95 -9.41
C PHE A 58 -3.32 -11.68 -8.86
N VAL A 59 -2.36 -12.06 -9.73
CA VAL A 59 -1.10 -12.71 -9.33
C VAL A 59 -0.31 -11.79 -8.39
N LEU A 60 -0.13 -10.53 -8.79
CA LEU A 60 0.57 -9.53 -7.99
C LEU A 60 -0.14 -9.25 -6.66
N ILE A 61 -1.47 -9.26 -6.64
CA ILE A 61 -2.23 -9.10 -5.39
C ILE A 61 -1.91 -10.24 -4.42
N TYR A 62 -1.85 -11.48 -4.89
CA TYR A 62 -1.52 -12.62 -4.02
C TYR A 62 -0.09 -12.53 -3.48
N GLU A 63 0.89 -12.18 -4.31
CA GLU A 63 2.27 -11.95 -3.87
C GLU A 63 2.36 -10.83 -2.83
N LEU A 64 1.68 -9.71 -3.08
CA LEU A 64 1.66 -8.59 -2.13
C LEU A 64 0.96 -8.95 -0.83
N LEU A 65 -0.16 -9.67 -0.88
CA LEU A 65 -0.90 -10.07 0.32
C LEU A 65 -0.07 -10.97 1.24
N ASP A 66 0.72 -11.89 0.67
CA ASP A 66 1.60 -12.79 1.42
C ASP A 66 2.72 -12.01 2.14
N GLU A 67 3.25 -10.97 1.51
CA GLU A 67 4.34 -10.17 2.06
C GLU A 67 3.87 -9.13 3.11
N ILE A 68 2.69 -8.52 2.93
CA ILE A 68 2.24 -7.41 3.79
C ILE A 68 1.51 -7.86 5.06
N MET A 69 1.13 -9.14 5.16
CA MET A 69 0.41 -9.68 6.30
C MET A 69 0.84 -11.12 6.59
N ASP A 70 1.40 -11.33 7.77
CA ASP A 70 1.73 -12.67 8.27
C ASP A 70 0.85 -13.00 9.47
N PHE A 71 0.10 -14.11 9.39
CA PHE A 71 -0.79 -14.60 10.45
C PHE A 71 -1.77 -13.54 11.04
N GLY A 72 -2.20 -12.57 10.23
CA GLY A 72 -3.07 -11.47 10.67
C GLY A 72 -2.36 -10.29 11.32
N TYR A 73 -1.03 -10.31 11.37
CA TYR A 73 -0.19 -9.19 11.78
C TYR A 73 0.30 -8.42 10.53
N PRO A 74 -0.10 -7.16 10.36
CA PRO A 74 0.46 -6.31 9.31
C PRO A 74 1.97 -6.17 9.44
N GLN A 75 2.68 -6.34 8.32
CA GLN A 75 4.13 -6.21 8.22
C GLN A 75 4.50 -4.85 7.60
N ASN A 76 5.36 -4.84 6.59
CA ASN A 76 5.77 -3.62 5.89
C ASN A 76 4.85 -3.35 4.69
N LEU A 77 4.19 -2.18 4.69
CA LEU A 77 3.31 -1.76 3.60
C LEU A 77 3.93 -0.64 2.74
N ALA A 78 5.22 -0.35 2.90
CA ALA A 78 5.91 0.72 2.16
C ALA A 78 6.08 0.34 0.68
N PRO A 79 5.42 1.03 -0.27
CA PRO A 79 5.50 0.69 -1.69
C PRO A 79 6.92 0.79 -2.25
N GLU A 80 7.70 1.77 -1.77
CA GLU A 80 9.08 2.01 -2.20
C GLU A 80 10.03 0.85 -1.87
N ILE A 81 9.74 0.11 -0.80
CA ILE A 81 10.51 -1.08 -0.41
C ILE A 81 10.02 -2.28 -1.19
N LEU A 82 8.71 -2.53 -1.19
CA LEU A 82 8.11 -3.70 -1.83
C LEU A 82 8.42 -3.77 -3.33
N LYS A 83 8.42 -2.62 -4.01
CA LYS A 83 8.73 -2.53 -5.45
C LYS A 83 10.16 -2.93 -5.81
N LEU A 84 11.08 -3.02 -4.85
CA LEU A 84 12.46 -3.44 -5.10
C LEU A 84 12.58 -4.94 -5.36
N TYR A 85 11.66 -5.74 -4.84
CA TYR A 85 11.71 -7.20 -4.94
C TYR A 85 10.45 -7.83 -5.51
N ILE A 86 9.29 -7.17 -5.43
CA ILE A 86 8.06 -7.57 -6.11
C ILE A 86 7.89 -6.67 -7.34
N THR A 87 8.31 -7.14 -8.52
CA THR A 87 8.30 -6.34 -9.75
C THR A 87 7.19 -6.76 -10.72
N GLN A 88 6.51 -5.77 -11.30
CA GLN A 88 5.62 -5.98 -12.45
C GLN A 88 6.46 -6.17 -13.71
N GLU A 89 6.95 -7.38 -13.96
CA GLU A 89 7.50 -7.72 -15.28
C GLU A 89 6.40 -7.96 -16.32
N GLY A 90 5.14 -8.17 -15.90
CA GLY A 90 4.05 -8.60 -16.79
C GLY A 90 3.24 -7.51 -17.50
N VAL A 91 3.19 -6.26 -17.02
CA VAL A 91 2.39 -5.18 -17.64
C VAL A 91 3.10 -3.84 -17.51
N ARG A 92 4.17 -3.63 -18.30
CA ARG A 92 4.81 -2.31 -18.40
C ARG A 92 4.18 -1.51 -19.54
N SER A 93 3.63 -0.33 -19.20
CA SER A 93 3.45 0.72 -20.19
C SER A 93 4.83 1.11 -20.77
N PRO A 94 4.91 1.54 -22.05
CA PRO A 94 6.18 1.71 -22.77
C PRO A 94 7.10 2.83 -22.26
N PHE A 95 6.84 3.39 -21.08
CA PHE A 95 7.61 4.50 -20.50
C PHE A 95 8.54 4.10 -19.34
N SER A 96 8.57 2.83 -18.92
CA SER A 96 9.50 2.38 -17.87
C SER A 96 10.86 2.03 -18.46
N SER A 97 11.77 2.99 -18.41
CA SER A 97 13.18 2.84 -18.79
C SER A 97 13.85 1.69 -18.01
N LYS A 98 14.49 0.79 -18.77
CA LYS A 98 15.31 -0.33 -18.29
C LYS A 98 16.20 0.05 -17.10
N ILE A 99 15.96 -0.55 -15.94
CA ILE A 99 17.00 -0.73 -14.91
C ILE A 99 17.42 -2.19 -15.01
N ALA A 100 18.39 -2.44 -15.89
CA ALA A 100 19.13 -3.68 -15.93
C ALA A 100 20.28 -3.60 -14.91
N ASP A 101 20.54 -4.72 -14.25
CA ASP A 101 21.82 -5.11 -13.66
C ASP A 101 22.43 -4.20 -12.60
N LYS A 102 21.81 -4.16 -11.42
CA LYS A 102 22.60 -4.07 -10.18
C LYS A 102 22.21 -5.21 -9.24
N PRO A 103 23.16 -6.01 -8.73
CA PRO A 103 22.86 -6.97 -7.68
C PRO A 103 22.27 -6.18 -6.53
N VAL A 104 21.18 -6.66 -5.91
CA VAL A 104 20.46 -5.99 -4.82
C VAL A 104 21.17 -6.34 -3.50
N PRO A 105 22.19 -5.60 -3.01
CA PRO A 105 22.99 -6.03 -1.87
C PRO A 105 22.60 -5.15 -0.68
N THR A 106 21.30 -4.95 -0.42
CA THR A 106 20.84 -4.12 0.70
C THR A 106 19.34 -4.21 1.04
N ALA A 107 18.57 -5.14 0.46
CA ALA A 107 17.14 -5.25 0.75
C ALA A 107 16.87 -5.55 2.25
N THR A 108 17.72 -6.38 2.86
CA THR A 108 17.56 -6.80 4.27
C THR A 108 17.75 -5.64 5.27
N LEU A 109 18.70 -4.73 5.03
CA LEU A 109 18.95 -3.58 5.92
C LEU A 109 17.86 -2.51 5.80
N GLN A 110 17.26 -2.32 4.63
CA GLN A 110 16.14 -1.38 4.45
C GLN A 110 14.83 -1.89 5.06
N VAL A 111 14.67 -3.21 5.16
CA VAL A 111 13.50 -3.86 5.78
C VAL A 111 13.63 -3.92 7.32
N THR A 112 14.85 -4.05 7.86
CA THR A 112 15.10 -4.23 9.31
C THR A 112 15.65 -2.99 10.02
N GLY A 113 16.05 -1.95 9.28
CA GLY A 113 16.58 -0.71 9.84
C GLY A 113 15.50 0.16 10.49
N ALA A 114 15.90 1.03 11.42
CA ALA A 114 14.99 1.94 12.12
C ALA A 114 14.32 2.99 11.19
N VAL A 115 14.82 3.16 9.95
CA VAL A 115 14.32 4.13 8.97
C VAL A 115 13.87 3.39 7.70
N GLY A 116 12.57 3.07 7.62
CA GLY A 116 11.98 2.37 6.47
C GLY A 116 11.43 3.27 5.35
N TRP A 117 11.40 4.60 5.53
CA TRP A 117 10.79 5.53 4.56
C TRP A 117 11.81 6.26 3.67
N ARG A 118 13.12 6.11 3.93
CA ARG A 118 14.18 6.83 3.21
C ARG A 118 15.36 5.91 2.94
N ARG A 119 15.79 5.88 1.68
CA ARG A 119 16.98 5.14 1.25
C ARG A 119 18.26 5.89 1.58
N GLU A 120 19.30 5.15 1.94
CA GLU A 120 20.65 5.67 2.10
C GLU A 120 21.28 6.00 0.73
N GLY A 121 22.24 6.92 0.72
CA GLY A 121 23.02 7.25 -0.49
C GLY A 121 22.28 8.06 -1.56
N LEU A 122 21.12 8.65 -1.27
CA LEU A 122 20.43 9.56 -2.20
C LEU A 122 21.24 10.85 -2.40
N VAL A 123 21.75 11.07 -3.62
CA VAL A 123 22.47 12.29 -4.02
C VAL A 123 21.75 12.93 -5.21
N TYR A 124 21.44 14.22 -5.09
CA TYR A 124 20.80 15.00 -6.16
C TYR A 124 21.76 16.04 -6.72
N LYS A 125 21.66 16.31 -8.03
CA LYS A 125 22.45 17.39 -8.69
C LYS A 125 22.11 18.77 -8.13
N LYS A 126 20.84 18.98 -7.77
CA LYS A 126 20.34 20.17 -7.08
C LYS A 126 19.42 19.68 -5.97
N ASN A 127 19.69 20.08 -4.74
CA ASN A 127 18.86 19.72 -3.59
C ASN A 127 17.78 20.79 -3.42
N GLU A 128 16.56 20.47 -3.82
CA GLU A 128 15.39 21.35 -3.70
C GLU A 128 14.30 20.67 -2.87
N VAL A 129 13.54 21.46 -2.13
CA VAL A 129 12.38 21.01 -1.37
C VAL A 129 11.20 21.90 -1.74
N PHE A 130 10.09 21.28 -2.13
CA PHE A 130 8.84 21.96 -2.41
C PHE A 130 7.89 21.72 -1.24
N LEU A 131 7.29 22.78 -0.72
CA LEU A 131 6.29 22.71 0.33
C LEU A 131 4.98 23.27 -0.21
N ASP A 132 3.90 22.53 -0.03
CA ASP A 132 2.54 22.95 -0.38
C ASP A 132 1.71 23.06 0.91
N VAL A 133 1.06 24.21 1.11
CA VAL A 133 0.24 24.48 2.29
C VAL A 133 -1.23 24.46 1.85
N VAL A 134 -1.89 23.33 2.12
CA VAL A 134 -3.29 23.11 1.75
C VAL A 134 -4.17 23.33 2.97
N GLU A 135 -5.01 24.37 2.94
CA GLU A 135 -5.98 24.66 3.99
C GLU A 135 -7.37 24.14 3.62
N GLY A 136 -8.02 23.42 4.55
CA GLY A 136 -9.39 22.93 4.40
C GLY A 136 -10.32 23.58 5.43
N VAL A 137 -11.18 24.50 5.00
CA VAL A 137 -12.14 25.19 5.88
C VAL A 137 -13.48 24.45 5.88
N ASN A 138 -13.79 23.77 6.98
CA ASN A 138 -15.10 23.15 7.20
C ASN A 138 -15.98 24.08 8.07
N LEU A 139 -17.12 24.54 7.55
CA LEU A 139 -18.06 25.42 8.26
C LEU A 139 -19.47 24.85 8.20
N LEU A 140 -20.12 24.73 9.37
CA LEU A 140 -21.53 24.38 9.50
C LEU A 140 -22.23 25.49 10.27
N MET A 141 -23.15 26.21 9.63
CA MET A 141 -23.90 27.31 10.24
C MET A 141 -25.40 27.01 10.17
N SER A 142 -26.08 27.03 11.32
CA SER A 142 -27.55 26.95 11.38
C SER A 142 -28.17 28.27 10.93
N SER A 143 -29.37 28.21 10.32
CA SER A 143 -30.20 29.40 10.17
C SER A 143 -30.70 29.86 11.54
N LYS A 144 -30.88 31.17 11.69
CA LYS A 144 -31.44 31.80 12.90
C LYS A 144 -32.94 31.58 13.00
#